data_AF-B2UQ08-F1
#
_entry.id   AF-B2UQ08-F1
#
_cell.length_a   1.000
_cell.length_b   1.000
_cell.length_c   1.000
_cell.angle_alpha   90.00
_cell.angle_beta   90.00
_cell.angle_gamma   90.00
#
_symmetry.space_group_name_H-M   'P 1'
#
loop_
_entity.id
_entity.type
_entity.pdbx_description
1 polymer ?
#
loop_
_entity_poly.entity_id
_entity_poly.type
_entity_poly.pdbx_seq_one_letter_code
_entity_poly.pdbx_strand_id
1 'polypeptide(L)'
;MRYVLLLLTLLTAGFSVWYYQNRISPEGKELAAQKTTLEQEAAILEKAVIQSRKKLDDAQDATRAAEEDIERFQQAYLQQKRQQHQEIQDSAYQKSVADQQEEVKEHDQKIDRLRRRMKRQRESTKSAREELLRKKEGMRTQLDRLTDQQRSIQAELEQAERELAQKREEAKSRKKLSGIAPQKGNISELQTQMNLIRQKTAAAKEKMKAVDAALETLEEKSGKQERLMQKAEEKLTQQKNKVLADDDRDESAVPEPGDEDLLASAEYRELSRDVRKTLEQARKKEEQASRAYDEARAAMRKVSREEVKKLAKKEKDHASFQKLFTGAASVAGFILLLFTGAAFRSSNS
;
A
#
# COMPACT_ATOMS: atom_id res chain seq x y z
N MET A 1 24.62 82.44 -92.30
CA MET A 1 24.88 81.13 -91.67
C MET A 1 25.06 81.16 -90.15
N ARG A 2 25.72 82.16 -89.53
CA ARG A 2 25.93 82.20 -88.05
C ARG A 2 24.68 82.39 -87.19
N TYR A 3 23.67 83.13 -87.65
CA TYR A 3 22.45 83.41 -86.87
C TYR A 3 21.46 82.23 -86.78
N VAL A 4 21.45 81.34 -87.77
CA VAL A 4 20.56 80.16 -87.80
C VAL A 4 21.00 79.12 -86.76
N LEU A 5 22.31 78.95 -86.59
CA LEU A 5 22.88 78.06 -85.57
C LEU A 5 22.58 78.54 -84.14
N LEU A 6 22.63 79.86 -83.89
CA LEU A 6 22.28 80.43 -82.58
C LEU A 6 20.78 80.31 -82.26
N LEU A 7 19.92 80.45 -83.26
CA LEU A 7 18.48 80.30 -83.08
C LEU A 7 18.10 78.83 -82.82
N LEU A 8 18.76 77.90 -83.50
CA LEU A 8 18.56 76.46 -83.30
C LEU A 8 19.04 76.00 -81.91
N THR A 9 20.15 76.54 -81.40
CA THR A 9 20.64 76.23 -80.04
C THR A 9 19.75 76.83 -78.95
N LEU A 10 19.24 78.05 -79.14
CA LEU A 10 18.27 78.64 -78.21
C LEU A 10 16.94 77.88 -78.21
N LEU A 11 16.46 77.41 -79.37
CA LEU A 11 15.21 76.66 -79.47
C LEU A 11 15.34 75.25 -78.89
N THR A 12 16.49 74.58 -79.09
CA THR A 12 16.76 73.28 -78.47
C THR A 12 16.97 73.40 -76.96
N ALA A 13 17.64 74.45 -76.47
CA ALA A 13 17.77 74.71 -75.03
C ALA A 13 16.40 75.05 -74.39
N GLY A 14 15.59 75.88 -75.03
CA GLY A 14 14.24 76.23 -74.56
C GLY A 14 13.29 75.03 -74.54
N PHE A 15 13.32 74.17 -75.57
CA PHE A 15 12.55 72.94 -75.62
C PHE A 15 13.01 71.93 -74.57
N SER A 16 14.31 71.86 -74.28
CA SER A 16 14.86 71.01 -73.21
C SER A 16 14.36 71.46 -71.84
N VAL A 17 14.38 72.76 -71.55
CA VAL A 17 13.90 73.32 -70.28
C VAL A 17 12.39 73.12 -70.14
N TRP A 18 11.61 73.43 -71.18
CA TRP A 18 10.16 73.22 -71.16
C TRP A 18 9.79 71.74 -71.01
N TYR A 19 10.48 70.82 -71.70
CA TYR A 19 10.25 69.38 -71.59
C TYR A 19 10.59 68.85 -70.19
N TYR A 20 11.66 69.34 -69.57
CA TYR A 20 12.00 69.01 -68.18
C TYR A 20 10.95 69.55 -67.19
N GLN A 21 10.46 70.77 -67.39
CA GLN A 21 9.49 71.38 -66.48
C GLN A 21 8.08 70.80 -66.61
N ASN A 22 7.65 70.49 -67.85
CA ASN A 22 6.26 70.08 -68.12
C ASN A 22 6.05 68.56 -68.09
N ARG A 23 7.10 67.73 -68.28
CA ARG A 23 6.99 66.26 -68.30
C ARG A 23 7.67 65.55 -67.12
N ILE A 24 8.81 66.03 -66.65
CA ILE A 24 9.58 65.36 -65.56
C ILE A 24 9.16 65.85 -64.16
N SER A 25 8.74 67.11 -64.03
CA SER A 25 8.28 67.68 -62.76
C SER A 25 6.96 67.12 -62.20
N PRO A 26 5.89 66.86 -62.99
CA PRO A 26 4.67 66.25 -62.46
C PRO A 26 4.90 64.81 -62.02
N GLU A 27 5.68 64.03 -62.78
CA GLU A 27 6.05 62.66 -62.40
C GLU A 27 6.82 62.64 -61.08
N GLY A 28 7.76 63.57 -60.84
CA GLY A 28 8.49 63.69 -59.58
C GLY A 28 7.62 64.01 -58.34
N LYS A 29 6.56 64.83 -58.50
CA LYS A 29 5.62 65.14 -57.41
C LYS A 29 4.69 63.97 -57.10
N GLU A 30 4.18 63.29 -58.12
CA GLU A 30 3.40 62.06 -57.95
C GLU A 30 4.23 60.93 -57.33
N LEU A 31 5.52 60.85 -57.68
CA LEU A 31 6.48 59.92 -57.10
C LEU A 31 6.78 60.22 -55.63
N ALA A 32 6.93 61.50 -55.27
CA ALA A 32 7.13 61.91 -53.88
C ALA A 32 5.87 61.62 -53.04
N ALA A 33 4.68 61.92 -53.56
CA ALA A 33 3.42 61.59 -52.91
C ALA A 33 3.26 60.07 -52.72
N GLN A 34 3.51 59.26 -53.75
CA GLN A 34 3.47 57.79 -53.66
C GLN A 34 4.52 57.21 -52.69
N LYS A 35 5.71 57.82 -52.61
CA LYS A 35 6.74 57.41 -51.65
C LYS A 35 6.28 57.68 -50.22
N THR A 36 5.72 58.86 -49.96
CA THR A 36 5.20 59.20 -48.62
C THR A 36 4.01 58.33 -48.21
N THR A 37 3.14 57.93 -49.15
CA THR A 37 2.04 57.01 -48.83
C THR A 37 2.53 55.60 -48.55
N LEU A 38 3.52 55.10 -49.29
CA LEU A 38 4.14 53.78 -49.03
C LEU A 38 4.90 53.76 -47.71
N GLU A 39 5.63 54.83 -47.37
CA GLU A 39 6.30 54.96 -46.07
C GLU A 39 5.30 54.98 -44.90
N GLN A 40 4.16 55.65 -45.06
CA GLN A 40 3.08 55.63 -44.06
C GLN A 40 2.42 54.23 -43.94
N GLU A 41 2.15 53.56 -45.05
CA GLU A 41 1.62 52.20 -45.08
C GLU A 41 2.59 51.19 -44.44
N ALA A 42 3.89 51.30 -44.73
CA ALA A 42 4.94 50.48 -44.13
C ALA A 42 5.05 50.71 -42.61
N ALA A 43 4.98 51.96 -42.15
CA ALA A 43 5.00 52.29 -40.72
C ALA A 43 3.76 51.78 -39.96
N ILE A 44 2.59 51.77 -40.60
CA ILE A 44 1.36 51.19 -40.03
C ILE A 44 1.49 49.67 -39.92
N LEU A 45 2.00 49.01 -40.96
CA LEU A 45 2.23 47.57 -40.96
C LEU A 45 3.30 47.15 -39.95
N GLU A 46 4.37 47.92 -39.79
CA GLU A 46 5.40 47.67 -38.77
C GLU A 46 4.81 47.74 -37.36
N LYS A 47 4.01 48.76 -37.05
CA LYS A 47 3.27 48.84 -35.78
C LYS A 47 2.32 47.67 -35.59
N ALA A 48 1.63 47.23 -36.65
CA ALA A 48 0.74 46.08 -36.61
C ALA A 48 1.49 44.77 -36.32
N VAL A 49 2.68 44.57 -36.92
CA VAL A 49 3.56 43.41 -36.65
C VAL A 49 4.08 43.42 -35.21
N ILE A 50 4.49 44.58 -34.68
CA ILE A 50 4.94 44.71 -33.29
C ILE A 50 3.79 44.41 -32.32
N GLN A 51 2.58 44.91 -32.61
CA GLN A 51 1.40 44.65 -31.77
C GLN A 51 0.96 43.19 -31.81
N SER A 52 0.95 42.55 -32.99
CA SER A 52 0.63 41.13 -33.10
C SER A 52 1.69 40.25 -32.44
N ARG A 53 2.97 40.66 -32.48
CA ARG A 53 4.04 39.97 -31.75
C ARG A 53 3.82 39.99 -30.25
N LYS A 54 3.51 41.16 -29.67
CA LYS A 54 3.19 41.28 -28.24
C LYS A 54 2.00 40.40 -27.85
N LYS A 55 0.92 40.41 -28.64
CA LYS A 55 -0.25 39.55 -28.40
C LYS A 55 0.08 38.06 -28.48
N LEU A 56 1.01 37.67 -29.36
CA LEU A 56 1.49 36.30 -29.44
C LEU A 56 2.31 35.93 -28.20
N ASP A 57 3.25 36.80 -27.79
CA ASP A 57 4.06 36.56 -26.60
C ASP A 57 3.16 36.46 -25.34
N ASP A 58 2.18 37.37 -25.17
CA ASP A 58 1.20 37.32 -24.07
C ASP A 58 0.34 36.03 -24.09
N ALA A 59 -0.06 35.58 -25.28
CA ALA A 59 -0.83 34.35 -25.43
C ALA A 59 0.02 33.09 -25.16
N GLN A 60 1.31 33.12 -25.49
CA GLN A 60 2.28 32.07 -25.17
C GLN A 60 2.57 32.00 -23.67
N ASP A 61 2.65 33.14 -22.99
CA ASP A 61 2.81 33.15 -21.54
C ASP A 61 1.54 32.62 -20.85
N ALA A 62 0.35 32.94 -21.39
CA ALA A 62 -0.90 32.39 -20.91
C ALA A 62 -1.04 30.87 -21.14
N THR A 63 -0.52 30.33 -22.24
CA THR A 63 -0.49 28.87 -22.46
C THR A 63 0.49 28.18 -21.54
N ARG A 64 1.70 28.71 -21.34
CA ARG A 64 2.65 28.17 -20.36
C ARG A 64 2.07 28.15 -18.95
N ALA A 65 1.43 29.25 -18.52
CA ALA A 65 0.78 29.29 -17.21
C ALA A 65 -0.32 28.23 -17.06
N ALA A 66 -1.13 28.01 -18.11
CA ALA A 66 -2.16 26.98 -18.10
C ALA A 66 -1.59 25.54 -18.14
N GLU A 67 -0.43 25.33 -18.75
CA GLU A 67 0.29 24.05 -18.73
C GLU A 67 0.84 23.76 -17.32
N GLU A 68 1.45 24.75 -16.67
CA GLU A 68 1.89 24.64 -15.27
C GLU A 68 0.73 24.31 -14.32
N ASP A 69 -0.45 24.91 -14.53
CA ASP A 69 -1.63 24.63 -13.71
C ASP A 69 -2.10 23.17 -13.86
N ILE A 70 -1.97 22.56 -15.04
CA ILE A 70 -2.26 21.13 -15.25
C ILE A 70 -1.24 20.26 -14.52
N GLU A 71 0.04 20.58 -14.61
CA GLU A 71 1.09 19.81 -13.93
C GLU A 71 0.93 19.88 -12.40
N ARG A 72 0.64 21.08 -11.86
CA ARG A 72 0.35 21.25 -10.43
C ARG A 72 -0.89 20.46 -10.02
N PHE A 73 -1.95 20.48 -10.84
CA PHE A 73 -3.15 19.70 -10.59
C PHE A 73 -2.86 18.19 -10.59
N GLN A 74 -2.07 17.69 -11.54
CA GLN A 74 -1.64 16.29 -11.61
C GLN A 74 -0.89 15.87 -10.35
N GLN A 75 0.10 16.66 -9.94
CA GLN A 75 0.90 16.36 -8.76
C GLN A 75 0.05 16.35 -7.48
N ALA A 76 -0.84 17.34 -7.32
CA ALA A 76 -1.74 17.42 -6.16
C ALA A 76 -2.69 16.22 -6.12
N TYR A 77 -3.25 15.83 -7.27
CA TYR A 77 -4.14 14.66 -7.36
C TYR A 77 -3.42 13.36 -7.00
N LEU A 78 -2.22 13.12 -7.57
CA LEU A 78 -1.43 11.93 -7.26
C LEU A 78 -1.01 11.89 -5.79
N GLN A 79 -0.60 13.03 -5.23
CA GLN A 79 -0.26 13.13 -3.82
C GLN A 79 -1.47 12.79 -2.93
N GLN A 80 -2.65 13.32 -3.26
CA GLN A 80 -3.88 13.01 -2.54
C GLN A 80 -4.22 11.52 -2.61
N LYS A 81 -4.08 10.88 -3.78
CA LYS A 81 -4.35 9.44 -3.93
C LYS A 81 -3.35 8.57 -3.18
N ARG A 82 -2.06 8.92 -3.19
CA ARG A 82 -1.04 8.25 -2.36
C ARG A 82 -1.35 8.37 -0.86
N GLN A 83 -1.74 9.56 -0.41
CA GLN A 83 -2.17 9.77 0.98
C GLN A 83 -3.39 8.91 1.33
N GLN A 84 -4.41 8.85 0.48
CA GLN A 84 -5.56 7.99 0.70
C GLN A 84 -5.18 6.51 0.77
N HIS A 85 -4.30 6.03 -0.11
CA HIS A 85 -3.81 4.65 -0.06
C HIS A 85 -3.03 4.38 1.22
N GLN A 86 -2.19 5.32 1.64
CA GLN A 86 -1.45 5.22 2.89
C GLN A 86 -2.40 5.19 4.10
N GLU A 87 -3.42 6.04 4.14
CA GLU A 87 -4.45 6.01 5.20
C GLU A 87 -5.22 4.69 5.21
N ILE A 88 -5.54 4.13 4.03
CA ILE A 88 -6.19 2.82 3.93
C ILE A 88 -5.25 1.73 4.46
N GLN A 89 -3.97 1.74 4.07
CA GLN A 89 -2.98 0.77 4.56
C GLN A 89 -2.77 0.90 6.07
N ASP A 90 -2.61 2.11 6.59
CA ASP A 90 -2.43 2.38 8.01
C ASP A 90 -3.68 1.95 8.80
N SER A 91 -4.88 2.20 8.28
CA SER A 91 -6.13 1.74 8.90
C SER A 91 -6.29 0.22 8.86
N ALA A 92 -5.90 -0.43 7.75
CA ALA A 92 -5.92 -1.87 7.61
C ALA A 92 -4.89 -2.52 8.55
N TYR A 93 -3.69 -1.95 8.66
CA TYR A 93 -2.66 -2.35 9.60
C TYR A 93 -3.13 -2.19 11.04
N GLN A 94 -3.67 -1.02 11.40
CA GLN A 94 -4.19 -0.77 12.74
C GLN A 94 -5.32 -1.74 13.10
N LYS A 95 -6.20 -2.05 12.15
CA LYS A 95 -7.26 -3.04 12.33
C LYS A 95 -6.67 -4.46 12.49
N SER A 96 -5.71 -4.84 11.66
CA SER A 96 -4.99 -6.12 11.79
C SER A 96 -4.33 -6.26 13.17
N VAL A 97 -3.66 -5.23 13.66
CA VAL A 97 -3.07 -5.21 15.01
C VAL A 97 -4.15 -5.33 16.09
N ALA A 98 -5.30 -4.67 15.93
CA ALA A 98 -6.41 -4.77 16.88
C ALA A 98 -7.03 -6.18 16.90
N ASP A 99 -7.26 -6.76 15.72
CA ASP A 99 -7.77 -8.12 15.54
C ASP A 99 -6.78 -9.15 16.15
N GLN A 100 -5.48 -9.00 15.88
CA GLN A 100 -4.42 -9.80 16.50
C GLN A 100 -4.39 -9.64 18.03
N GLN A 101 -4.57 -8.43 18.55
CA GLN A 101 -4.65 -8.22 20.01
C GLN A 101 -5.87 -8.89 20.63
N GLU A 102 -7.01 -8.93 19.92
CA GLU A 102 -8.20 -9.64 20.37
C GLU A 102 -7.97 -11.17 20.35
N GLU A 103 -7.37 -11.68 19.28
CA GLU A 103 -6.99 -13.09 19.14
C GLU A 103 -6.02 -13.54 20.26
N VAL A 104 -5.00 -12.72 20.56
CA VAL A 104 -4.10 -12.96 21.71
C VAL A 104 -4.87 -12.99 23.03
N LYS A 105 -5.80 -12.06 23.26
CA LYS A 105 -6.63 -12.06 24.48
C LYS A 105 -7.51 -13.31 24.57
N GLU A 106 -8.09 -13.76 23.46
CA GLU A 106 -8.86 -15.00 23.42
C GLU A 106 -8.00 -16.23 23.72
N HIS A 107 -6.79 -16.28 23.14
CA HIS A 107 -5.80 -17.32 23.39
C HIS A 107 -5.38 -17.34 24.85
N ASP A 108 -5.08 -16.19 25.45
CA ASP A 108 -4.78 -16.06 26.87
C ASP A 108 -5.93 -16.54 27.76
N GLN A 109 -7.16 -16.15 27.45
CA GLN A 109 -8.35 -16.64 28.17
C GLN A 109 -8.51 -18.16 28.03
N LYS A 110 -8.22 -18.74 26.87
CA LYS A 110 -8.25 -20.19 26.63
C LYS A 110 -7.17 -20.91 27.43
N ILE A 111 -5.95 -20.37 27.46
CA ILE A 111 -4.83 -20.86 28.27
C ILE A 111 -5.18 -20.80 29.75
N ASP A 112 -5.76 -19.71 30.23
CA ASP A 112 -6.15 -19.56 31.63
C ASP A 112 -7.28 -20.51 32.04
N ARG A 113 -8.29 -20.68 31.18
CA ARG A 113 -9.35 -21.70 31.39
C ARG A 113 -8.73 -23.10 31.48
N LEU A 114 -7.75 -23.41 30.64
CA LEU A 114 -7.05 -24.68 30.67
C LEU A 114 -6.19 -24.85 31.94
N ARG A 115 -5.45 -23.82 32.36
CA ARG A 115 -4.70 -23.84 33.64
C ARG A 115 -5.62 -24.09 34.82
N ARG A 116 -6.78 -23.43 34.89
CA ARG A 116 -7.76 -23.65 35.96
C ARG A 116 -8.32 -25.07 35.97
N ARG A 117 -8.62 -25.63 34.80
CA ARG A 117 -9.04 -27.05 34.68
C ARG A 117 -7.94 -28.00 35.15
N MET A 118 -6.71 -27.80 34.70
CA MET A 118 -5.54 -28.56 35.13
C MET A 118 -5.33 -28.49 36.65
N LYS A 119 -5.43 -27.30 37.25
CA LYS A 119 -5.29 -27.11 38.70
C LYS A 119 -6.37 -27.87 39.47
N ARG A 120 -7.64 -27.70 39.10
CA ARG A 120 -8.76 -28.43 39.72
C ARG A 120 -8.63 -29.94 39.59
N GLN A 121 -8.15 -30.40 38.43
CA GLN A 121 -7.93 -31.83 38.23
C GLN A 121 -6.80 -32.34 39.13
N ARG A 122 -5.67 -31.64 39.22
CA ARG A 122 -4.57 -32.00 40.14
C ARG A 122 -5.00 -31.99 41.61
N GLU A 123 -5.84 -31.04 42.02
CA GLU A 123 -6.38 -30.99 43.38
C GLU A 123 -7.36 -32.14 43.63
N SER A 124 -8.22 -32.46 42.66
CA SER A 124 -9.13 -33.61 42.71
C SER A 124 -8.37 -34.94 42.80
N THR A 125 -7.32 -35.13 41.98
CA THR A 125 -6.50 -36.35 42.01
C THR A 125 -5.72 -36.49 43.32
N LYS A 126 -5.19 -35.39 43.86
CA LYS A 126 -4.57 -35.37 45.20
C LYS A 126 -5.56 -35.74 46.30
N SER A 127 -6.73 -35.08 46.34
CA SER A 127 -7.76 -35.34 47.34
C SER A 127 -8.25 -36.79 47.30
N ALA A 128 -8.48 -37.33 46.10
CA ALA A 128 -8.90 -38.73 45.93
C ALA A 128 -7.82 -39.72 46.42
N ARG A 129 -6.54 -39.43 46.16
CA ARG A 129 -5.42 -40.23 46.68
C ARG A 129 -5.33 -40.18 48.20
N GLU A 130 -5.47 -39.00 48.80
CA GLU A 130 -5.44 -38.84 50.26
C GLU A 130 -6.60 -39.58 50.95
N GLU A 131 -7.81 -39.54 50.38
CA GLU A 131 -8.97 -40.26 50.90
C GLU A 131 -8.78 -41.79 50.84
N LEU A 132 -8.24 -42.29 49.72
CA LEU A 132 -7.92 -43.71 49.56
C LEU A 132 -6.84 -44.17 50.55
N LEU A 133 -5.79 -43.36 50.75
CA LEU A 133 -4.75 -43.64 51.74
C LEU A 133 -5.32 -43.69 53.16
N ARG A 134 -6.14 -42.70 53.56
CA ARG A 134 -6.83 -42.70 54.85
C ARG A 134 -7.68 -43.94 55.05
N LYS A 135 -8.42 -44.38 54.02
CA LYS A 135 -9.26 -45.57 54.10
C LYS A 135 -8.43 -46.85 54.25
N LYS A 136 -7.30 -46.95 53.53
CA LYS A 136 -6.36 -48.06 53.63
C LYS A 136 -5.71 -48.12 55.02
N GLU A 137 -5.29 -46.99 55.57
CA GLU A 137 -4.77 -46.90 56.94
C GLU A 137 -5.84 -47.28 57.98
N GLY A 138 -7.08 -46.82 57.80
CA GLY A 138 -8.21 -47.20 58.65
C GLY A 138 -8.49 -48.70 58.65
N MET A 139 -8.43 -49.37 57.49
CA MET A 139 -8.59 -50.82 57.40
C MET A 139 -7.41 -51.58 58.01
N ARG A 140 -6.17 -51.10 57.81
CA ARG A 140 -4.97 -51.70 58.44
C ARG A 140 -5.05 -51.65 59.96
N THR A 141 -5.40 -50.50 60.52
CA THR A 141 -5.58 -50.37 61.98
C THR A 141 -6.70 -51.25 62.52
N GLN A 142 -7.77 -51.49 61.75
CA GLN A 142 -8.80 -52.48 62.11
C GLN A 142 -8.26 -53.91 62.09
N LEU A 143 -7.44 -54.24 61.09
CA LEU A 143 -6.78 -55.55 61.00
C LEU A 143 -5.84 -55.79 62.19
N ASP A 144 -5.03 -54.79 62.56
CA ASP A 144 -4.13 -54.84 63.72
C ASP A 144 -4.91 -55.11 65.01
N ARG A 145 -6.01 -54.38 65.22
CA ARG A 145 -6.91 -54.59 66.38
C ARG A 145 -7.52 -55.99 66.40
N LEU A 146 -7.96 -56.50 65.25
CA LEU A 146 -8.50 -57.86 65.15
C LEU A 146 -7.43 -58.92 65.40
N THR A 147 -6.19 -58.65 64.99
CA THR A 147 -5.04 -59.53 65.20
C THR A 147 -4.66 -59.58 66.69
N ASP A 148 -4.65 -58.45 67.37
CA ASP A 148 -4.44 -58.39 68.82
C ASP A 148 -5.60 -59.06 69.59
N GLN A 149 -6.84 -58.87 69.15
CA GLN A 149 -7.99 -59.61 69.68
C GLN A 149 -7.84 -61.11 69.49
N GLN A 150 -7.39 -61.57 68.30
CA GLN A 150 -7.16 -62.98 68.05
C GLN A 150 -6.08 -63.55 68.99
N ARG A 151 -4.97 -62.83 69.21
CA ARG A 151 -3.91 -63.23 70.15
C ARG A 151 -4.43 -63.34 71.58
N SER A 152 -5.24 -62.37 72.02
CA SER A 152 -5.86 -62.39 73.36
C SER A 152 -6.78 -63.60 73.52
N ILE A 153 -7.66 -63.86 72.54
CA ILE A 153 -8.58 -65.00 72.57
C ILE A 153 -7.80 -66.33 72.53
N GLN A 154 -6.69 -66.41 71.79
CA GLN A 154 -5.81 -67.59 71.78
C GLN A 154 -5.15 -67.83 73.14
N ALA A 155 -4.68 -66.79 73.82
CA ALA A 155 -4.13 -66.91 75.17
C ALA A 155 -5.18 -67.39 76.18
N GLU A 156 -6.42 -66.85 76.11
CA GLU A 156 -7.55 -67.32 76.92
C GLU A 156 -7.89 -68.79 76.65
N LEU A 157 -7.85 -69.21 75.38
CA LEU A 157 -8.11 -70.60 74.99
C LEU A 157 -7.03 -71.54 75.54
N GLU A 158 -5.75 -71.19 75.41
CA GLU A 158 -4.65 -71.98 75.98
C GLU A 158 -4.75 -72.10 77.49
N GLN A 159 -5.13 -71.02 78.19
CA GLN A 159 -5.32 -71.04 79.63
C GLN A 159 -6.49 -71.96 80.03
N ALA A 160 -7.63 -71.84 79.36
CA ALA A 160 -8.80 -72.69 79.59
C ALA A 160 -8.50 -74.18 79.29
N GLU A 161 -7.71 -74.48 78.26
CA GLU A 161 -7.28 -75.85 77.95
C GLU A 161 -6.35 -76.43 79.03
N ARG A 162 -5.42 -75.62 79.56
CA ARG A 162 -4.56 -76.02 80.69
C ARG A 162 -5.38 -76.30 81.96
N GLU A 163 -6.32 -75.43 82.30
CA GLU A 163 -7.22 -75.61 83.46
C GLU A 163 -8.11 -76.85 83.31
N LEU A 164 -8.61 -77.11 82.10
CA LEU A 164 -9.45 -78.27 81.82
C LEU A 164 -8.63 -79.58 81.88
N ALA A 165 -7.40 -79.58 81.36
CA ALA A 165 -6.47 -80.70 81.49
C ALA A 165 -6.14 -80.99 82.96
N GLN A 166 -5.88 -79.94 83.74
CA GLN A 166 -5.63 -80.04 85.18
C GLN A 166 -6.83 -80.62 85.94
N LYS A 167 -8.05 -80.08 85.73
CA LYS A 167 -9.27 -80.63 86.38
C LYS A 167 -9.60 -82.06 85.95
N ARG A 168 -9.24 -82.46 84.72
CA ARG A 168 -9.39 -83.86 84.27
C ARG A 168 -8.41 -84.78 84.98
N GLU A 169 -7.16 -84.38 85.18
CA GLU A 169 -6.17 -85.17 85.95
C GLU A 169 -6.51 -85.20 87.46
N GLU A 170 -7.01 -84.11 88.02
CA GLU A 170 -7.55 -84.07 89.39
C GLU A 170 -8.76 -84.99 89.56
N ALA A 171 -9.67 -85.02 88.59
CA ALA A 171 -10.81 -85.94 88.62
C ALA A 171 -10.39 -87.42 88.50
N LYS A 172 -9.37 -87.72 87.67
CA LYS A 172 -8.80 -89.08 87.54
C LYS A 172 -8.08 -89.51 88.83
N SER A 173 -7.30 -88.64 89.45
CA SER A 173 -6.58 -88.92 90.70
C SER A 173 -7.54 -89.08 91.90
N ARG A 174 -8.56 -88.22 92.03
CA ARG A 174 -9.61 -88.34 93.06
C ARG A 174 -10.45 -89.63 92.92
N LYS A 175 -10.70 -90.08 91.69
CA LYS A 175 -11.37 -91.37 91.41
C LYS A 175 -10.54 -92.57 91.89
N LYS A 176 -9.22 -92.51 91.79
CA LYS A 176 -8.30 -93.56 92.28
C LYS A 176 -8.19 -93.60 93.82
N LEU A 177 -8.35 -92.45 94.49
CA LEU A 177 -8.14 -92.30 95.94
C LEU A 177 -9.39 -92.46 96.82
N SER A 178 -10.60 -92.12 96.35
CA SER A 178 -11.79 -92.05 97.22
C SER A 178 -13.00 -92.91 96.81
N GLY A 179 -13.00 -93.55 95.63
CA GLY A 179 -14.14 -94.35 95.15
C GLY A 179 -15.42 -93.56 94.81
N ILE A 180 -15.46 -92.24 95.05
CA ILE A 180 -16.63 -91.38 94.78
C ILE A 180 -16.55 -90.81 93.35
N ALA A 181 -17.69 -90.79 92.65
CA ALA A 181 -17.81 -90.28 91.29
C ALA A 181 -17.50 -88.76 91.20
N PRO A 182 -16.82 -88.29 90.14
CA PRO A 182 -16.42 -86.90 90.02
C PRO A 182 -17.62 -85.96 89.86
N GLN A 183 -17.56 -84.76 90.45
CA GLN A 183 -18.53 -83.67 90.24
C GLN A 183 -18.53 -83.25 88.75
N LYS A 184 -19.44 -83.82 87.94
CA LYS A 184 -19.54 -83.58 86.49
C LYS A 184 -19.84 -82.12 86.11
N GLY A 185 -20.49 -81.35 87.00
CA GLY A 185 -20.92 -79.96 86.72
C GLY A 185 -19.77 -79.01 86.37
N ASN A 186 -18.66 -79.06 87.12
CA ASN A 186 -17.53 -78.15 86.91
C ASN A 186 -16.78 -78.40 85.59
N ILE A 187 -16.82 -79.62 85.05
CA ILE A 187 -16.16 -79.97 83.79
C ILE A 187 -17.03 -79.56 82.60
N SER A 188 -18.36 -79.71 82.69
CA SER A 188 -19.29 -79.28 81.64
C SER A 188 -19.35 -77.76 81.46
N GLU A 189 -19.24 -76.99 82.54
CA GLU A 189 -19.20 -75.53 82.48
C GLU A 189 -17.94 -75.02 81.77
N LEU A 190 -16.77 -75.55 82.14
CA LEU A 190 -15.49 -75.28 81.45
C LEU A 190 -15.52 -75.67 79.98
N GLN A 191 -16.19 -76.79 79.65
CA GLN A 191 -16.33 -77.25 78.27
C GLN A 191 -17.27 -76.32 77.46
N THR A 192 -18.33 -75.79 78.07
CA THR A 192 -19.20 -74.78 77.47
C THR A 192 -18.46 -73.45 77.24
N GLN A 193 -17.65 -73.01 78.20
CA GLN A 193 -16.80 -71.83 78.05
C GLN A 193 -15.76 -72.02 76.93
N MET A 194 -15.11 -73.18 76.85
CA MET A 194 -14.14 -73.48 75.78
C MET A 194 -14.81 -73.47 74.39
N ASN A 195 -16.04 -73.98 74.28
CA ASN A 195 -16.82 -73.91 73.03
C ASN A 195 -17.16 -72.45 72.66
N LEU A 196 -17.51 -71.61 73.64
CA LEU A 196 -17.75 -70.18 73.42
C LEU A 196 -16.48 -69.45 72.97
N ILE A 197 -15.31 -69.75 73.55
CA ILE A 197 -14.03 -69.16 73.13
C ILE A 197 -13.70 -69.60 71.70
N ARG A 198 -13.85 -70.89 71.36
CA ARG A 198 -13.68 -71.40 69.99
C ARG A 198 -14.58 -70.69 68.98
N GLN A 199 -15.83 -70.41 69.36
CA GLN A 199 -16.77 -69.65 68.53
C GLN A 199 -16.30 -68.20 68.34
N LYS A 200 -15.81 -67.53 69.39
CA LYS A 200 -15.22 -66.20 69.30
C LYS A 200 -13.98 -66.16 68.41
N THR A 201 -13.10 -67.17 68.49
CA THR A 201 -11.92 -67.30 67.61
C THR A 201 -12.32 -67.46 66.15
N ALA A 202 -13.30 -68.32 65.87
CA ALA A 202 -13.82 -68.50 64.51
C ALA A 202 -14.42 -67.20 63.96
N ALA A 203 -15.22 -66.50 64.77
CA ALA A 203 -15.81 -65.21 64.39
C ALA A 203 -14.76 -64.11 64.15
N ALA A 204 -13.71 -64.03 64.97
CA ALA A 204 -12.61 -63.08 64.78
C ALA A 204 -11.83 -63.37 63.48
N LYS A 205 -11.55 -64.65 63.19
CA LYS A 205 -10.85 -65.07 61.98
C LYS A 205 -11.65 -64.77 60.71
N GLU A 206 -12.97 -64.96 60.74
CA GLU A 206 -13.83 -64.59 59.62
C GLU A 206 -13.89 -63.06 59.42
N LYS A 207 -13.89 -62.27 60.50
CA LYS A 207 -13.78 -60.80 60.40
C LYS A 207 -12.45 -60.37 59.79
N MET A 208 -11.32 -61.00 60.14
CA MET A 208 -10.02 -60.71 59.54
C MET A 208 -10.02 -60.99 58.04
N LYS A 209 -10.49 -62.18 57.62
CA LYS A 209 -10.63 -62.52 56.20
C LYS A 209 -11.50 -61.51 55.45
N ALA A 210 -12.59 -61.06 56.06
CA ALA A 210 -13.47 -60.06 55.46
C ALA A 210 -12.78 -58.69 55.30
N VAL A 211 -11.98 -58.27 56.28
CA VAL A 211 -11.18 -57.03 56.21
C VAL A 211 -10.05 -57.15 55.18
N ASP A 212 -9.37 -58.30 55.10
CA ASP A 212 -8.35 -58.57 54.08
C ASP A 212 -8.93 -58.54 52.66
N ALA A 213 -10.06 -59.21 52.43
CA ALA A 213 -10.77 -59.17 51.15
C ALA A 213 -11.27 -57.74 50.82
N ALA A 214 -11.70 -56.97 51.81
CA ALA A 214 -12.06 -55.57 51.63
C ALA A 214 -10.85 -54.69 51.26
N LEU A 215 -9.66 -54.99 51.80
CA LEU A 215 -8.40 -54.33 51.46
C LEU A 215 -7.98 -54.64 50.02
N GLU A 216 -8.02 -55.90 49.60
CA GLU A 216 -7.67 -56.31 48.23
C GLU A 216 -8.60 -55.68 47.20
N THR A 217 -9.92 -55.70 47.46
CA THR A 217 -10.90 -55.04 46.57
C THR A 217 -10.76 -53.52 46.55
N LEU A 218 -10.34 -52.90 47.65
CA LEU A 218 -10.03 -51.47 47.69
C LEU A 218 -8.78 -51.16 46.85
N GLU A 219 -7.74 -51.98 46.93
CA GLU A 219 -6.52 -51.83 46.14
C GLU A 219 -6.79 -51.95 44.64
N GLU A 220 -7.56 -52.95 44.21
CA GLU A 220 -7.92 -53.12 42.81
C GLU A 220 -8.75 -51.93 42.27
N LYS A 221 -9.73 -51.46 43.05
CA LYS A 221 -10.53 -50.27 42.71
C LYS A 221 -9.67 -49.01 42.65
N SER A 222 -8.75 -48.84 43.59
CA SER A 222 -7.84 -47.69 43.64
C SER A 222 -6.91 -47.66 42.42
N GLY A 223 -6.36 -48.80 42.01
CA GLY A 223 -5.51 -48.90 40.83
C GLY A 223 -6.27 -48.61 39.52
N LYS A 224 -7.53 -49.07 39.40
CA LYS A 224 -8.39 -48.71 38.27
C LYS A 224 -8.69 -47.20 38.25
N GLN A 225 -8.99 -46.61 39.41
CA GLN A 225 -9.25 -45.18 39.53
C GLN A 225 -8.01 -44.34 39.21
N GLU A 226 -6.82 -44.76 39.63
CA GLU A 226 -5.57 -44.06 39.34
C GLU A 226 -5.24 -44.04 37.84
N ARG A 227 -5.45 -45.15 37.13
CA ARG A 227 -5.29 -45.20 35.66
C ARG A 227 -6.26 -44.26 34.95
N LEU A 228 -7.50 -44.16 35.42
CA LEU A 228 -8.48 -43.22 34.87
C LEU A 228 -8.05 -41.76 35.11
N MET A 229 -7.53 -41.45 36.29
CA MET A 229 -7.00 -40.12 36.62
C MET A 229 -5.79 -39.75 35.76
N GLN A 230 -4.84 -40.67 35.56
CA GLN A 230 -3.67 -40.47 34.68
C GLN A 230 -4.10 -40.22 33.24
N LYS A 231 -5.02 -41.03 32.70
CA LYS A 231 -5.55 -40.85 31.33
C LYS A 231 -6.25 -39.51 31.16
N ALA A 232 -6.93 -39.03 32.20
CA ALA A 232 -7.54 -37.70 32.17
C ALA A 232 -6.47 -36.59 32.20
N GLU A 233 -5.35 -36.77 32.91
CA GLU A 233 -4.26 -35.79 32.95
C GLU A 233 -3.53 -35.71 31.61
N GLU A 234 -3.25 -36.86 30.97
CA GLU A 234 -2.66 -36.94 29.63
C GLU A 234 -3.52 -36.25 28.56
N LYS A 235 -4.85 -36.38 28.63
CA LYS A 235 -5.75 -35.68 27.69
C LYS A 235 -5.64 -34.16 27.82
N LEU A 236 -5.54 -33.64 29.04
CA LEU A 236 -5.39 -32.20 29.23
C LEU A 236 -4.00 -31.69 28.81
N THR A 237 -2.94 -32.48 28.97
CA THR A 237 -1.60 -32.10 28.47
C THR A 237 -1.53 -32.12 26.95
N GLN A 238 -2.18 -33.09 26.29
CA GLN A 238 -2.33 -33.09 24.83
C GLN A 238 -3.14 -31.88 24.35
N GLN A 239 -4.24 -31.55 25.03
CA GLN A 239 -5.03 -30.35 24.71
C GLN A 239 -4.20 -29.07 24.86
N LYS A 240 -3.33 -29.00 25.87
CA LYS A 240 -2.39 -27.88 26.05
C LYS A 240 -1.44 -27.73 24.86
N ASN A 241 -0.84 -28.83 24.42
CA ASN A 241 0.14 -28.79 23.34
C ASN A 241 -0.50 -28.40 22.00
N LYS A 242 -1.76 -28.82 21.75
CA LYS A 242 -2.48 -28.43 20.53
C LYS A 242 -2.78 -26.93 20.48
N VAL A 243 -3.17 -26.32 21.60
CA VAL A 243 -3.48 -24.87 21.65
C VAL A 243 -2.26 -23.99 21.35
N LEU A 244 -1.04 -24.54 21.42
CA LEU A 244 0.20 -23.80 21.17
C LEU A 244 0.68 -23.87 19.70
N ALA A 245 0.01 -24.60 18.81
CA ALA A 245 0.54 -24.93 17.48
C ALA A 245 -0.27 -24.38 16.28
N ASP A 246 -1.44 -23.77 16.49
CA ASP A 246 -2.34 -23.35 15.41
C ASP A 246 -2.15 -21.86 15.06
N ASP A 247 -1.02 -21.46 14.48
CA ASP A 247 -0.74 -20.04 14.16
C ASP A 247 0.01 -19.86 12.81
N ASP A 248 -0.63 -20.28 11.72
CA ASP A 248 -0.18 -19.99 10.35
C ASP A 248 -1.30 -19.22 9.63
N ARG A 249 -1.14 -17.91 9.47
CA ARG A 249 -1.98 -17.09 8.59
C ARG A 249 -1.14 -16.22 7.68
N ASP A 250 -1.34 -16.42 6.38
CA ASP A 250 -0.75 -15.64 5.30
C ASP A 250 -1.30 -14.22 5.28
N GLU A 251 -0.40 -13.25 5.33
CA GLU A 251 -0.67 -11.82 5.23
C GLU A 251 -0.81 -11.44 3.75
N SER A 252 -2.03 -11.32 3.27
CA SER A 252 -2.31 -10.87 1.91
C SER A 252 -2.22 -9.35 1.82
N ALA A 253 -1.07 -8.84 1.38
CA ALA A 253 -0.93 -7.45 1.00
C ALA A 253 -1.57 -7.23 -0.39
N VAL A 254 -2.55 -6.34 -0.46
CA VAL A 254 -3.14 -5.89 -1.74
C VAL A 254 -2.15 -4.94 -2.43
N PRO A 255 -1.80 -5.17 -3.70
CA PRO A 255 -0.82 -4.34 -4.42
C PRO A 255 -1.35 -2.92 -4.68
N GLU A 256 -0.45 -1.94 -4.55
CA GLU A 256 -0.73 -0.51 -4.79
C GLU A 256 -0.89 -0.24 -6.30
N PRO A 257 -1.92 0.51 -6.73
CA PRO A 257 -2.11 0.86 -8.14
C PRO A 257 -1.06 1.89 -8.61
N GLY A 258 -0.61 1.78 -9.87
CA GLY A 258 0.41 2.68 -10.42
C GLY A 258 -0.12 4.08 -10.73
N ASP A 259 0.78 5.07 -10.79
CA ASP A 259 0.46 6.48 -11.10
C ASP A 259 -0.26 6.62 -12.47
N GLU A 260 0.10 5.78 -13.46
CA GLU A 260 -0.55 5.76 -14.78
C GLU A 260 -2.03 5.33 -14.70
N ASP A 261 -2.35 4.35 -13.85
CA ASP A 261 -3.72 3.88 -13.64
C ASP A 261 -4.58 4.95 -12.94
N LEU A 262 -3.99 5.66 -11.97
CA LEU A 262 -4.65 6.74 -11.25
C LEU A 262 -4.98 7.93 -12.17
N LEU A 263 -4.09 8.28 -13.10
CA LEU A 263 -4.32 9.34 -14.09
C LEU A 263 -5.24 8.88 -15.24
N ALA A 264 -5.31 7.58 -15.52
CA ALA A 264 -6.26 7.04 -16.50
C ALA A 264 -7.70 6.99 -15.97
N SER A 265 -7.88 7.08 -14.64
CA SER A 265 -9.17 6.98 -13.97
C SER A 265 -10.22 8.00 -14.45
N ALA A 266 -11.49 7.60 -14.37
CA ALA A 266 -12.60 8.49 -14.70
C ALA A 266 -12.63 9.71 -13.76
N GLU A 267 -12.35 9.53 -12.47
CA GLU A 267 -12.27 10.61 -11.48
C GLU A 267 -11.28 11.70 -11.89
N TYR A 268 -10.05 11.35 -12.26
CA TYR A 268 -9.07 12.33 -12.72
C TYR A 268 -9.58 13.11 -13.93
N ARG A 269 -10.23 12.44 -14.89
CA ARG A 269 -10.79 13.09 -16.08
C ARG A 269 -11.90 14.08 -15.74
N GLU A 270 -12.71 13.79 -14.72
CA GLU A 270 -13.78 14.69 -14.29
C GLU A 270 -13.21 15.90 -13.54
N LEU A 271 -12.31 15.66 -12.59
CA LEU A 271 -11.75 16.71 -11.74
C LEU A 271 -10.82 17.66 -12.52
N SER A 272 -10.14 17.15 -13.56
CA SER A 272 -9.27 17.97 -14.43
C SER A 272 -10.00 18.70 -15.57
N ARG A 273 -11.33 18.57 -15.70
CA ARG A 273 -12.10 19.16 -16.82
C ARG A 273 -11.86 20.66 -16.97
N ASP A 274 -11.95 21.40 -15.87
CA ASP A 274 -11.89 22.85 -15.90
C ASP A 274 -10.49 23.35 -16.28
N VAL A 275 -9.45 22.74 -15.70
CA VAL A 275 -8.04 23.08 -16.02
C VAL A 275 -7.66 22.69 -17.45
N ARG A 276 -8.21 21.58 -17.97
CA ARG A 276 -8.03 21.23 -19.39
C ARG A 276 -8.74 22.21 -20.32
N LYS A 277 -9.93 22.68 -19.93
CA LYS A 277 -10.70 23.66 -20.69
C LYS A 277 -10.01 25.02 -20.74
N THR A 278 -9.38 25.46 -19.65
CA THR A 278 -8.60 26.70 -19.64
C THR A 278 -7.36 26.59 -20.53
N LEU A 279 -6.64 25.46 -20.51
CA LEU A 279 -5.54 25.21 -21.43
C LEU A 279 -6.01 25.23 -22.90
N GLU A 280 -7.12 24.56 -23.21
CA GLU A 280 -7.65 24.53 -24.58
C GLU A 280 -8.02 25.93 -25.07
N GLN A 281 -8.61 26.76 -24.21
CA GLN A 281 -8.90 28.16 -24.51
C GLN A 281 -7.64 28.99 -24.71
N ALA A 282 -6.61 28.78 -23.89
CA ALA A 282 -5.32 29.46 -24.03
C ALA A 282 -4.65 29.08 -25.37
N ARG A 283 -4.62 27.79 -25.73
CA ARG A 283 -4.07 27.30 -27.00
C ARG A 283 -4.81 27.87 -28.21
N LYS A 284 -6.15 27.97 -28.15
CA LYS A 284 -6.94 28.63 -29.21
C LYS A 284 -6.57 30.11 -29.37
N LYS A 285 -6.33 30.82 -28.25
CA LYS A 285 -5.90 32.23 -28.30
C LYS A 285 -4.48 32.38 -28.84
N GLU A 286 -3.55 31.49 -28.45
CA GLU A 286 -2.19 31.45 -28.98
C GLU A 286 -2.21 31.19 -30.50
N GLU A 287 -2.98 30.21 -30.96
CA GLU A 287 -3.11 29.91 -32.38
C GLU A 287 -3.69 31.09 -33.17
N GLN A 288 -4.72 31.76 -32.64
CA GLN A 288 -5.26 32.98 -33.24
C GLN A 288 -4.24 34.12 -33.30
N ALA A 289 -3.47 34.33 -32.22
CA ALA A 289 -2.42 35.35 -32.17
C ALA A 289 -1.26 35.04 -33.14
N SER A 290 -0.91 33.76 -33.27
CA SER A 290 0.11 33.28 -34.19
C SER A 290 -0.30 33.51 -35.65
N ARG A 291 -1.52 33.14 -36.02
CA ARG A 291 -2.09 33.43 -37.35
C ARG A 291 -2.11 34.92 -37.66
N ALA A 292 -2.54 35.75 -36.70
CA ALA A 292 -2.55 37.21 -36.87
C ALA A 292 -1.14 37.80 -37.04
N TYR A 293 -0.13 37.26 -36.35
CA TYR A 293 1.26 37.65 -36.52
C TYR A 293 1.80 37.25 -37.90
N ASP A 294 1.53 36.03 -38.35
CA ASP A 294 1.95 35.55 -39.67
C ASP A 294 1.28 36.33 -40.81
N GLU A 295 0.00 36.68 -40.67
CA GLU A 295 -0.73 37.54 -41.62
C GLU A 295 -0.13 38.95 -41.68
N ALA A 296 0.15 39.58 -40.52
CA ALA A 296 0.79 40.89 -40.46
C ALA A 296 2.19 40.86 -41.13
N ARG A 297 2.95 39.79 -40.89
CA ARG A 297 4.28 39.60 -41.50
C ARG A 297 4.20 39.33 -43.00
N ALA A 298 3.20 38.56 -43.44
CA ALA A 298 2.96 38.31 -44.86
C ALA A 298 2.53 39.58 -45.60
N ALA A 299 1.68 40.41 -44.99
CA ALA A 299 1.30 41.72 -45.52
C ALA A 299 2.52 42.65 -45.66
N MET A 300 3.37 42.73 -44.63
CA MET A 300 4.61 43.52 -44.68
C MET A 300 5.57 43.03 -45.78
N ARG A 301 5.72 41.70 -45.96
CA ARG A 301 6.49 41.13 -47.08
C ARG A 301 5.90 41.44 -48.44
N LYS A 302 4.56 41.52 -48.58
CA LYS A 302 3.90 41.87 -49.86
C LYS A 302 4.19 43.33 -50.21
N VAL A 303 4.04 44.26 -49.27
CA VAL A 303 4.35 45.69 -49.48
C VAL A 303 5.82 45.88 -49.86
N SER A 304 6.75 45.23 -49.14
CA SER A 304 8.17 45.26 -49.50
C SER A 304 8.46 44.71 -50.91
N ARG A 305 7.78 43.63 -51.33
CA ARG A 305 7.92 43.09 -52.71
C ARG A 305 7.33 44.03 -53.76
N GLU A 306 6.23 44.71 -53.46
CA GLU A 306 5.64 45.71 -54.35
C GLU A 306 6.53 46.94 -54.50
N GLU A 307 7.17 47.38 -53.42
CA GLU A 307 8.20 48.43 -53.44
C GLU A 307 9.36 48.03 -54.35
N VAL A 308 9.91 46.82 -54.18
CA VAL A 308 11.00 46.30 -55.03
C VAL A 308 10.58 46.21 -56.51
N LYS A 309 9.36 45.75 -56.81
CA LYS A 309 8.84 45.71 -58.19
C LYS A 309 8.64 47.09 -58.79
N LYS A 310 8.15 48.06 -58.00
CA LYS A 310 7.99 49.46 -58.43
C LYS A 310 9.36 50.10 -58.71
N LEU A 311 10.39 49.82 -57.91
CA LEU A 311 11.76 50.25 -58.16
C LEU A 311 12.34 49.61 -59.43
N ALA A 312 12.18 48.30 -59.62
CA ALA A 312 12.66 47.58 -60.80
C ALA A 312 11.99 48.04 -62.12
N LYS A 313 10.71 48.44 -62.08
CA LYS A 313 10.03 49.03 -63.25
C LYS A 313 10.61 50.40 -63.60
N LYS A 314 10.88 51.24 -62.59
CA LYS A 314 11.52 52.55 -62.78
C LYS A 314 12.95 52.46 -63.32
N GLU A 315 13.73 51.45 -62.91
CA GLU A 315 15.07 51.21 -63.50
C GLU A 315 14.99 50.83 -64.98
N LYS A 316 14.01 49.99 -65.36
CA LYS A 316 13.79 49.64 -66.78
C LYS A 316 13.31 50.83 -67.60
N ASP A 317 12.45 51.67 -67.05
CA ASP A 317 11.98 52.88 -67.71
C ASP A 317 13.13 53.88 -67.88
N HIS A 318 13.98 54.08 -66.86
CA HIS A 318 15.21 54.88 -66.95
C HIS A 318 16.22 54.33 -67.98
N ALA A 319 16.41 53.01 -68.03
CA ALA A 319 17.28 52.35 -69.02
C ALA A 319 16.74 52.49 -70.45
N SER A 320 15.41 52.47 -70.61
CA SER A 320 14.73 52.71 -71.89
C SER A 320 14.87 54.16 -72.34
N PHE A 321 14.78 55.11 -71.40
CA PHE A 321 15.07 56.53 -71.63
C PHE A 321 16.54 56.76 -72.02
N GLN A 322 17.51 56.12 -71.36
CA GLN A 322 18.92 56.21 -71.76
C GLN A 322 19.18 55.68 -73.18
N LYS A 323 18.48 54.63 -73.63
CA LYS A 323 18.60 54.10 -75.00
C LYS A 323 18.02 55.06 -76.05
N LEU A 324 16.92 55.74 -75.74
CA LEU A 324 16.34 56.76 -76.62
C LEU A 324 17.27 57.98 -76.79
N PHE A 325 17.98 58.38 -75.73
CA PHE A 325 18.92 59.50 -75.81
C PHE A 325 20.31 59.12 -76.39
N THR A 326 20.79 57.91 -76.16
CA THR A 326 22.06 57.45 -76.78
C THR A 326 21.91 57.18 -78.28
N GLY A 327 20.73 56.80 -78.76
CA GLY A 327 20.41 56.74 -80.19
C GLY A 327 20.39 58.12 -80.86
N ALA A 328 19.82 59.14 -80.21
CA ALA A 328 19.74 60.50 -80.75
C ALA A 328 21.08 61.27 -80.65
N ALA A 329 21.89 61.04 -79.60
CA ALA A 329 23.22 61.62 -79.46
C ALA A 329 24.22 61.07 -80.50
N SER A 330 24.06 59.82 -80.93
CA SER A 330 24.87 59.20 -81.98
C SER A 330 24.68 59.86 -83.34
N VAL A 331 23.43 60.20 -83.71
CA VAL A 331 23.14 60.86 -85.00
C VAL A 331 23.62 62.32 -85.01
N ALA A 332 23.44 63.06 -83.90
CA ALA A 332 23.93 64.43 -83.79
C ALA A 332 25.47 64.51 -83.76
N GLY A 333 26.14 63.56 -83.09
CA GLY A 333 27.61 63.46 -83.09
C GLY A 333 28.19 63.06 -84.44
N PHE A 334 27.50 62.19 -85.19
CA PHE A 334 27.91 61.77 -86.54
C PHE A 334 27.76 62.89 -87.58
N ILE A 335 26.69 63.70 -87.49
CA ILE A 335 26.50 64.88 -88.36
C ILE A 335 27.55 65.96 -88.07
N LEU A 336 27.96 66.15 -86.81
CA LEU A 336 29.02 67.10 -86.45
C LEU A 336 30.42 66.64 -86.92
N LEU A 337 30.70 65.33 -86.89
CA LEU A 337 31.94 64.74 -87.39
C LEU A 337 32.07 64.86 -88.92
N LEU A 338 30.97 64.69 -89.66
CA LEU A 338 30.96 64.86 -91.12
C LEU A 338 31.22 66.30 -91.56
N PHE A 339 30.76 67.30 -90.79
CA PHE A 339 31.02 68.71 -91.11
C PHE A 339 32.43 69.19 -90.70
N THR A 340 33.06 68.53 -89.72
CA THR A 340 34.40 68.90 -89.25
C THR A 340 35.52 68.19 -90.05
N GLY A 341 35.24 67.00 -90.62
CA GLY A 341 36.18 66.27 -91.47
C GLY A 341 36.40 66.88 -92.88
N ALA A 342 35.44 67.65 -93.39
CA ALA A 342 35.57 68.28 -94.72
C ALA A 342 36.40 69.58 -94.71
N ALA A 343 36.64 70.18 -93.54
CA ALA A 343 37.37 71.45 -93.43
C ALA A 343 38.89 71.28 -93.19
N PHE A 344 39.40 70.06 -93.01
CA PHE A 344 40.81 69.80 -92.65
C PHE A 344 41.66 69.13 -93.75
N ARG A 345 41.13 68.95 -94.97
CA ARG A 345 41.89 68.39 -96.12
C ARG A 345 42.14 69.39 -97.27
N SER A 346 41.98 70.69 -97.04
CA SER A 346 42.36 71.73 -98.03
C SER A 346 43.33 72.78 -97.47
N SER A 347 44.34 72.37 -96.69
CA SER A 347 45.45 73.26 -96.29
C SER A 347 46.70 72.51 -95.82
N ASN A 348 47.35 71.73 -96.70
CA ASN A 348 48.80 71.83 -96.97
C ASN A 348 49.27 70.73 -97.94
N SER A 349 49.80 71.21 -99.07
CA SER A 349 50.59 70.60 -100.17
C SER A 349 50.04 69.41 -100.96
#